data_AF-A0A1E3B015-F1
#
_entry.id   AF-A0A1E3B015-F1
#
_cell.length_a   1.000
_cell.length_b   1.000
_cell.length_c   1.000
_cell.angle_alpha   90.00
_cell.angle_beta   90.00
_cell.angle_gamma   90.00
#
_symmetry.space_group_name_H-M   'P 1'
#
loop_
_entity.id
_entity.type
_entity.pdbx_description
1 polymer ?
#
loop_
_entity_poly.entity_id
_entity_poly.type
_entity_poly.pdbx_seq_one_letter_code
_entity_poly.pdbx_strand_id
1 'polypeptide(L)'
;MSVPVRTITSFRTTFNPFSPVSRPCRLFLNLIRQPSTIPASSPNHIDIKVTQLPRTSTQLPEMTIGFKGGKEVKLEVGKRQMKIGDVIEEVARVGRVIEREETLKG
;
A
#
# COMPACT_ATOMS: atom_id res chain seq x y z
N MET A 1 -10.59 10.66 -2.89
CA MET A 1 -10.40 10.43 -1.44
C MET A 1 -8.91 10.41 -1.14
N SER A 2 -8.46 11.05 -0.06
CA SER A 2 -7.04 11.06 0.34
C SER A 2 -6.71 9.86 1.24
N VAL A 3 -5.53 9.25 1.03
CA VAL A 3 -5.02 8.15 1.86
C VAL A 3 -4.31 8.74 3.08
N PRO A 4 -4.62 8.29 4.31
CA PRO A 4 -3.94 8.73 5.53
C PRO A 4 -2.53 8.12 5.63
N VAL A 5 -1.59 8.68 4.89
CA VAL A 5 -0.20 8.17 4.79
C VAL A 5 0.53 8.06 6.13
N ARG A 6 0.20 8.94 7.09
CA ARG A 6 0.76 8.92 8.45
C ARG A 6 0.44 7.67 9.26
N THR A 7 -0.58 6.91 8.86
CA THR A 7 -0.96 5.65 9.53
C THR A 7 -0.24 4.44 8.96
N ILE A 8 0.38 4.57 7.79
CA ILE A 8 1.05 3.47 7.11
C ILE A 8 2.49 3.39 7.63
N THR A 9 2.94 2.17 7.94
CA THR A 9 4.29 1.89 8.45
C THR A 9 5.10 1.05 7.49
N SER A 10 4.45 0.12 6.78
CA SER A 10 5.12 -0.73 5.81
C SER A 10 4.28 -0.93 4.56
N PHE A 11 4.95 -1.08 3.43
CA PHE A 11 4.33 -1.41 2.16
C PHE A 11 5.16 -2.45 1.46
N ARG A 12 4.55 -3.59 1.17
CA ARG A 12 5.17 -4.67 0.39
C ARG A 12 4.35 -4.93 -0.84
N THR A 13 4.98 -5.02 -1.99
CA THR A 13 4.26 -5.41 -3.21
C THR A 13 5.12 -6.29 -4.10
N THR A 14 4.46 -7.29 -4.67
CA THR A 14 5.06 -8.23 -5.61
C THR A 14 4.26 -8.15 -6.90
N PHE A 15 4.90 -7.76 -8.01
CA PHE A 15 4.18 -7.61 -9.28
C PHE A 15 5.09 -7.73 -10.51
N ASN A 16 4.50 -8.15 -11.63
CA ASN A 16 5.12 -8.12 -12.96
C ASN A 16 4.79 -6.78 -13.65
N PRO A 17 5.76 -5.89 -13.94
CA PRO A 17 5.50 -4.57 -14.52
C PRO A 17 4.91 -4.63 -15.93
N PHE A 18 5.10 -5.74 -16.65
CA PHE A 18 4.56 -5.96 -17.99
C PHE A 18 3.12 -6.45 -17.99
N SER A 19 2.63 -6.97 -16.86
CA SER A 19 1.23 -7.39 -16.74
C SER A 19 0.32 -6.16 -16.61
N PRO A 20 -0.79 -6.06 -17.37
CA PRO A 20 -1.72 -4.94 -17.21
C PRO A 20 -2.39 -4.94 -15.83
N VAL A 21 -2.58 -6.12 -15.24
CA VAL A 21 -3.23 -6.29 -13.93
C VAL A 21 -2.38 -5.75 -12.78
N SER A 22 -1.06 -5.55 -12.98
CA SER A 22 -0.18 -4.96 -11.97
C SER A 22 -0.24 -3.43 -11.88
N ARG A 23 -0.99 -2.79 -12.79
CA ARG A 23 -1.08 -1.32 -12.85
C ARG A 23 -1.45 -0.67 -11.50
N PRO A 24 -2.42 -1.19 -10.72
CA PRO A 24 -2.76 -0.62 -9.40
C PRO A 24 -1.58 -0.65 -8.43
N CYS A 25 -0.78 -1.73 -8.41
CA CYS A 25 0.41 -1.82 -7.55
C CYS A 25 1.43 -0.72 -7.85
N ARG A 26 1.68 -0.45 -9.13
CA ARG A 26 2.59 0.62 -9.58
C ARG A 26 2.07 2.01 -9.23
N LEU A 27 0.79 2.26 -9.50
CA LEU A 27 0.16 3.55 -9.21
C LEU A 27 0.14 3.84 -7.70
N PHE A 28 -0.21 2.83 -6.90
CA PHE A 28 -0.22 2.97 -5.45
C PHE A 28 1.19 3.19 -4.87
N LEU A 29 2.21 2.46 -5.37
CA LEU A 29 3.61 2.69 -5.00
C LEU A 29 4.04 4.13 -5.27
N ASN A 30 3.66 4.71 -6.41
CA ASN A 30 3.98 6.10 -6.74
C ASN A 30 3.24 7.11 -5.83
N LEU A 31 2.02 6.79 -5.40
CA LEU A 31 1.25 7.65 -4.50
C LEU A 31 1.87 7.73 -3.10
N ILE A 32 2.34 6.60 -2.57
CA ILE A 32 2.90 6.54 -1.21
C ILE A 32 4.37 6.95 -1.13
N ARG A 33 5.12 6.86 -2.25
CA ARG A 33 6.54 7.22 -2.32
C ARG A 33 6.66 8.72 -2.55
N GLN A 34 6.51 9.49 -1.48
CA GLN A 34 6.62 10.94 -1.47
C GLN A 34 7.91 11.36 -0.74
N PRO A 35 8.46 12.56 -0.99
CA PRO A 35 9.65 13.04 -0.29
C PRO A 35 9.54 13.02 1.24
N SER A 36 8.33 13.10 1.78
CA SER A 36 8.03 13.05 3.21
C SER A 36 8.06 11.65 3.82
N THR A 37 7.88 10.59 3.02
CA THR A 37 7.74 9.20 3.50
C THR A 37 8.99 8.34 3.24
N ILE A 38 9.90 8.79 2.39
CA ILE A 38 11.12 8.06 2.02
C ILE A 38 12.20 8.09 3.12
N PRO A 39 12.53 9.23 3.76
CA PRO A 39 13.65 9.29 4.70
C PRO A 39 13.35 8.47 5.95
N ALA A 40 14.29 7.62 6.38
CA ALA A 40 14.17 6.84 7.62
C ALA A 40 14.07 7.73 8.87
N SER A 41 14.63 8.93 8.81
CA SER A 41 14.54 9.94 9.88
C SER A 41 13.19 10.66 9.94
N SER A 42 12.31 10.45 8.95
CA SER A 42 10.99 11.07 8.93
C SER A 42 10.06 10.36 9.91
N PRO A 43 9.24 11.10 10.69
CA PRO A 43 8.20 10.50 11.54
C PRO A 43 7.11 9.76 10.73
N ASN A 44 7.03 10.01 9.42
CA ASN A 44 6.11 9.36 8.49
C ASN A 44 6.83 8.38 7.56
N HIS A 45 7.98 7.84 7.97
CA HIS A 45 8.70 6.86 7.19
C HIS A 45 7.86 5.61 6.92
N ILE A 46 7.92 5.11 5.68
CA ILE A 46 7.28 3.86 5.27
C ILE A 46 8.37 2.90 4.78
N ASP A 47 8.45 1.71 5.38
CA ASP A 47 9.32 0.63 4.89
C ASP A 47 8.72 0.04 3.60
N ILE A 48 9.31 0.38 2.45
CA ILE A 48 8.83 0.00 1.12
C ILE A 48 9.68 -1.15 0.57
N LYS A 49 9.07 -2.32 0.37
CA LYS A 49 9.68 -3.47 -0.31
C LYS A 49 8.95 -3.79 -1.61
N VAL A 50 9.67 -3.76 -2.72
CA VAL A 50 9.11 -3.98 -4.06
C VAL A 50 9.83 -5.16 -4.70
N THR A 51 9.08 -6.24 -4.96
CA THR A 51 9.58 -7.40 -5.68
C THR A 51 9.05 -7.37 -7.11
N GLN A 52 9.94 -7.07 -8.05
CA GLN A 52 9.59 -7.06 -9.47
C GLN A 52 9.77 -8.46 -10.05
N LEU A 53 8.70 -9.00 -10.62
CA LEU A 53 8.71 -10.32 -11.23
C LEU A 53 9.13 -10.24 -12.70
N PRO A 54 9.84 -11.26 -13.23
CA PRO A 54 10.18 -11.36 -14.65
C PRO A 54 8.94 -11.37 -15.55
N ARG A 55 9.12 -10.96 -16.81
CA ARG A 55 8.03 -10.86 -17.80
C ARG A 55 7.26 -12.17 -17.99
N THR A 56 7.95 -13.31 -17.92
CA THR A 56 7.40 -14.66 -18.09
C THR A 56 6.61 -15.17 -16.89
N SER A 57 6.68 -14.49 -15.75
CA SER A 57 5.99 -14.91 -14.53
C SER A 57 4.48 -14.74 -14.67
N THR A 58 3.76 -15.82 -14.38
CA THR A 58 2.29 -15.89 -14.32
C THR A 58 1.74 -15.59 -12.92
N GLN A 59 2.63 -15.32 -11.95
CA GLN A 59 2.22 -15.01 -10.59
C GLN A 59 1.38 -13.73 -10.55
N LEU A 60 0.22 -13.83 -9.88
CA LEU A 60 -0.71 -12.73 -9.75
C LEU A 60 -0.13 -11.64 -8.83
N PRO A 61 -0.33 -10.35 -9.16
CA PRO A 61 0.16 -9.26 -8.33
C PRO A 61 -0.56 -9.20 -6.98
N GLU A 62 0.21 -8.97 -5.93
CA GLU A 62 -0.27 -8.78 -4.56
C GLU A 62 0.38 -7.56 -3.91
N MET A 63 -0.32 -6.98 -2.95
CA MET A 63 0.21 -5.91 -2.10
C MET A 63 -0.21 -6.12 -0.65
N THR A 64 0.67 -5.76 0.27
CA THR A 64 0.44 -5.81 1.70
C THR A 64 0.78 -4.45 2.28
N ILE A 65 -0.16 -3.87 3.03
CA ILE A 65 -0.02 -2.57 3.69
C ILE A 65 -0.03 -2.83 5.20
N GLY A 66 1.06 -2.47 5.88
CA GLY A 66 1.13 -2.44 7.33
C GLY A 66 0.81 -1.05 7.86
N PHE A 67 0.05 -1.02 8.94
CA PHE A 67 -0.37 0.21 9.61
C PHE A 67 0.18 0.29 11.04
N LYS A 68 0.11 1.49 11.62
CA LYS A 68 0.36 1.73 13.03
C LYS A 68 -0.58 0.86 13.88
N GLY A 69 -0.05 0.36 15.00
CA GLY A 69 -0.77 -0.59 15.85
C GLY A 69 -0.73 -2.05 15.37
N GLY A 70 0.11 -2.38 14.38
CA GLY A 70 0.38 -3.77 13.97
C GLY A 70 -0.70 -4.40 13.09
N LYS A 71 -1.69 -3.61 12.62
CA LYS A 71 -2.70 -4.06 11.66
C LYS A 71 -2.07 -4.17 10.27
N GLU A 72 -2.32 -5.28 9.57
CA GLU A 72 -1.88 -5.50 8.20
C GLU A 72 -3.06 -5.81 7.28
N VAL A 73 -3.03 -5.26 6.06
CA VAL A 73 -4.03 -5.50 5.03
C VAL A 73 -3.35 -6.10 3.82
N LYS A 74 -3.69 -7.35 3.50
CA LYS A 74 -3.27 -8.02 2.28
C LYS A 74 -4.35 -7.87 1.20
N LEU A 75 -3.93 -7.41 0.04
CA LEU A 75 -4.78 -7.13 -1.11
C LEU A 75 -4.30 -7.96 -2.31
N GLU A 76 -5.13 -8.91 -2.72
CA GLU A 76 -4.92 -9.76 -3.90
C GLU A 76 -5.41 -9.06 -5.17
N VAL A 77 -4.66 -8.04 -5.59
CA VAL A 77 -5.00 -7.15 -6.72
C VAL A 77 -5.23 -7.95 -8.00
N GLY A 78 -4.39 -8.96 -8.24
CA GLY A 78 -4.48 -9.81 -9.42
C GLY A 78 -5.71 -10.70 -9.48
N LYS A 79 -6.09 -11.29 -8.33
CA LYS A 79 -7.20 -12.23 -8.24
C LYS A 79 -8.55 -11.53 -8.26
N ARG A 80 -8.65 -10.38 -7.58
CA ARG A 80 -9.89 -9.60 -7.46
C ARG A 80 -10.06 -8.55 -8.57
N GLN A 81 -9.10 -8.44 -9.48
CA GLN A 81 -9.10 -7.44 -10.58
C GLN A 81 -9.38 -6.02 -10.06
N MET A 82 -8.80 -5.68 -8.91
CA MET A 82 -9.09 -4.42 -8.24
C MET A 82 -8.53 -3.24 -9.04
N LYS A 83 -9.31 -2.17 -9.12
CA LYS A 83 -8.83 -0.90 -9.66
C LYS A 83 -8.06 -0.13 -8.59
N ILE A 84 -7.32 0.89 -9.02
CA ILE A 84 -6.62 1.78 -8.09
C ILE A 84 -7.59 2.50 -7.14
N GLY A 85 -8.81 2.79 -7.58
CA GLY A 85 -9.85 3.39 -6.74
C GLY A 85 -10.21 2.49 -5.55
N ASP A 86 -10.50 1.21 -5.83
CA ASP A 86 -10.85 0.21 -4.81
C ASP A 86 -9.71 0.01 -3.79
N VAL A 87 -8.46 -0.02 -4.27
CA VAL A 87 -7.28 -0.10 -3.40
C VAL A 87 -7.19 1.11 -2.48
N ILE A 88 -7.36 2.32 -3.03
CA ILE A 88 -7.31 3.56 -2.25
C ILE A 88 -8.43 3.59 -1.21
N GLU A 89 -9.63 3.16 -1.58
CA GLU A 89 -10.78 3.15 -0.69
C GLU A 89 -10.58 2.20 0.49
N GLU A 90 -10.13 0.97 0.25
CA GLU A 90 -9.87 0.00 1.31
C GLU A 90 -8.76 0.46 2.26
N VAL A 91 -7.66 0.99 1.72
CA VAL A 91 -6.56 1.52 2.53
C VAL A 91 -7.03 2.74 3.32
N ALA A 92 -7.79 3.65 2.72
CA ALA A 92 -8.31 4.83 3.39
C ALA A 92 -9.31 4.47 4.48
N ARG A 93 -10.14 3.44 4.27
CA ARG A 93 -11.09 2.94 5.27
C ARG A 93 -10.36 2.46 6.52
N VAL A 94 -9.36 1.59 6.37
CA VAL A 94 -8.59 1.04 7.49
C VAL A 94 -7.77 2.13 8.18
N GLY A 95 -7.09 2.98 7.39
CA GLY A 95 -6.29 4.06 7.96
C GLY A 95 -7.12 5.04 8.78
N ARG A 96 -8.33 5.41 8.34
CA ARG A 96 -9.23 6.31 9.12
C ARG A 96 -9.68 5.69 10.43
N VAL A 97 -9.93 4.38 10.47
CA VAL A 97 -10.27 3.69 11.73
C VAL A 97 -9.11 3.80 12.71
N ILE A 98 -7.88 3.62 12.23
CA ILE A 98 -6.68 3.72 13.06
C ILE A 98 -6.46 5.15 13.54
N GLU A 99 -6.63 6.16 12.68
CA GLU A 99 -6.56 7.56 13.10
C GLU A 99 -7.57 7.87 14.21
N ARG A 100 -8.81 7.38 14.07
CA ARG A 100 -9.83 7.55 15.10
C ARG A 100 -9.44 6.87 16.41
N GLU A 101 -8.95 5.63 16.34
CA GLU A 101 -8.46 4.91 17.51
C GLU A 101 -7.29 5.64 18.20
N GLU A 102 -6.37 6.24 17.45
CA GLU A 102 -5.28 7.06 18.01
C GLU A 102 -5.84 8.33 18.66
N THR A 103 -6.79 9.02 18.03
CA THR A 103 -7.39 10.25 18.61
C THR A 103 -8.22 10.00 19.86
N LEU A 104 -8.81 8.81 20.01
CA LEU A 104 -9.63 8.45 21.18
C LEU A 104 -8.78 8.01 22.39
N LYS A 105 -7.51 7.67 22.16
CA LYS A 105 -6.56 7.27 23.21
C LYS A 105 -5.74 8.44 23.75
N GLY A 106 -5.75 9.58 23.06
CA GLY A 106 -5.18 10.85 23.49
C GLY A 106 -6.21 11.73 24.17
#